data_AF-A0A528BFF2-F1
#
_entry.id   AF-A0A528BFF2-F1
#
_cell.length_a   1.000
_cell.length_b   1.000
_cell.length_c   1.000
_cell.angle_alpha   90.00
_cell.angle_beta   90.00
_cell.angle_gamma   90.00
#
_symmetry.space_group_name_H-M   'P 1'
#
loop_
_entity.id
_entity.type
_entity.pdbx_description
1 polymer ?
#
loop_
_entity_poly.entity_id
_entity_poly.type
_entity_poly.pdbx_seq_one_letter_code
_entity_poly.pdbx_strand_id
1 'polypeptide(L)'
;MLVLPKGVRHMSGYLSRAVQEALVEDVRRVVQEAPLFVPAMPRTGKEMSVRMTNCGSLGWVTDKELGYRYQSTHPVTGTPWPPIPDILLQLWRDVSAYPHPPEACLVNFYSPDAKMGLHQDRDEIDFSAPVVSVSLGDDCLFRVGQT
;
A
#
# COMPACT_ATOMS: atom_id res chain seq x y z
N MET A 1 10.67 -25.35 6.09
CA MET A 1 9.27 -24.89 5.96
C MET A 1 9.18 -23.56 6.68
N LEU A 2 8.81 -22.46 5.99
CA LEU A 2 8.60 -21.17 6.66
C LEU A 2 7.36 -21.29 7.54
N VAL A 3 7.51 -21.11 8.85
CA VAL A 3 6.39 -21.02 9.80
C VAL A 3 6.11 -19.54 9.98
N LEU A 4 4.95 -19.09 9.51
CA LEU A 4 4.51 -17.69 9.63
C LEU A 4 3.62 -17.53 10.88
N PRO A 5 3.56 -16.32 11.47
CA PRO A 5 2.62 -16.03 12.55
C PRO A 5 1.17 -16.32 12.16
N LYS A 6 0.33 -16.66 13.15
CA LYS A 6 -1.10 -16.89 12.94
C LYS A 6 -1.75 -15.66 12.28
N GLY A 7 -2.56 -15.89 11.26
CA GLY A 7 -3.23 -14.83 10.48
C GLY A 7 -2.42 -14.34 9.28
N VAL A 8 -1.16 -14.74 9.13
CA VAL A 8 -0.32 -14.35 8.00
C VAL A 8 -0.28 -15.48 6.97
N ARG A 9 -0.55 -15.15 5.70
CA ARG A 9 -0.41 -16.07 4.56
C ARG A 9 0.52 -15.46 3.52
N HIS A 10 1.49 -16.24 3.06
CA HIS A 10 2.36 -15.86 1.95
C HIS A 10 2.00 -16.70 0.72
N MET A 11 1.61 -16.03 -0.36
CA MET A 11 1.16 -16.65 -1.62
C MET A 11 2.19 -16.37 -2.72
N SER A 12 3.33 -17.06 -2.66
CA SER A 12 4.39 -16.88 -3.66
C SER A 12 3.94 -17.32 -5.05
N GLY A 13 4.21 -16.49 -6.07
CA GLY A 13 3.85 -16.78 -7.46
C GLY A 13 2.36 -16.72 -7.77
N TYR A 14 1.55 -16.05 -6.92
CA TYR A 14 0.10 -15.95 -7.12
C TYR A 14 -0.28 -15.26 -8.45
N LEU A 15 0.44 -14.19 -8.81
CA LEU A 15 0.23 -13.47 -10.07
C LEU A 15 1.10 -14.06 -11.18
N SER A 16 0.48 -14.42 -12.31
CA SER A 16 1.22 -14.81 -13.50
C SER A 16 2.03 -13.64 -14.06
N ARG A 17 3.07 -13.92 -14.85
CA ARG A 17 3.94 -12.88 -15.44
C ARG A 17 3.14 -11.84 -16.23
N ALA A 18 2.17 -12.26 -17.03
CA ALA A 18 1.33 -11.36 -17.80
C ALA A 18 0.48 -10.44 -16.92
N VAL A 19 -0.03 -10.96 -15.80
CA VAL A 19 -0.80 -10.16 -14.82
C VAL A 19 0.11 -9.17 -14.09
N GLN A 20 1.34 -9.57 -13.75
CA GLN A 20 2.31 -8.66 -13.15
C GLN A 20 2.63 -7.47 -14.09
N GLU A 21 2.87 -7.74 -15.37
CA GLU A 21 3.14 -6.70 -16.37
C GLU A 21 1.95 -5.75 -16.55
N ALA A 22 0.73 -6.29 -16.67
CA ALA A 22 -0.48 -5.48 -16.76
C ALA A 22 -0.67 -4.60 -15.51
N LEU A 23 -0.47 -5.17 -14.31
CA LEU A 23 -0.60 -4.43 -13.05
C LEU A 23 0.43 -3.32 -12.92
N VAL A 24 1.66 -3.52 -13.41
CA VAL A 24 2.67 -2.44 -13.45
C VAL A 24 2.20 -1.28 -14.32
N GLU A 25 1.59 -1.54 -15.48
CA GLU A 25 1.06 -0.47 -16.32
C GLU A 25 -0.11 0.26 -15.66
N ASP A 26 -1.00 -0.44 -14.97
CA ASP A 26 -2.10 0.19 -14.23
C ASP A 26 -1.60 1.04 -13.06
N VAL A 27 -0.58 0.57 -12.33
CA VAL A 27 0.10 1.37 -11.31
C VAL A 27 0.75 2.61 -11.93
N ARG A 28 1.34 2.51 -13.13
CA ARG A 28 1.89 3.69 -13.82
C ARG A 28 0.80 4.70 -14.19
N ARG A 29 -0.41 4.27 -14.59
CA ARG A 29 -1.54 5.18 -14.82
C ARG A 29 -1.95 5.89 -13.52
N VAL A 30 -2.05 5.14 -12.41
CA VAL A 30 -2.28 5.72 -11.08
C VAL A 30 -1.23 6.78 -10.75
N VAL A 31 0.05 6.50 -10.99
CA VAL A 31 1.15 7.45 -10.73
C VAL A 31 1.12 8.67 -11.66
N GLN A 32 0.60 8.55 -12.88
CA GLN A 32 0.43 9.70 -13.79
C GLN A 32 -0.66 10.66 -13.28
N GLU A 33 -1.74 10.13 -12.72
CA GLU A 33 -2.86 10.93 -12.18
C GLU A 33 -2.58 11.44 -10.75
N ALA A 34 -1.97 10.60 -9.91
CA ALA A 34 -1.56 10.87 -8.54
C ALA A 34 -0.06 10.60 -8.39
N PRO A 35 0.80 11.61 -8.68
CA PRO A 35 2.25 11.46 -8.65
C PRO A 35 2.81 10.94 -7.32
N LEU A 36 3.89 10.18 -7.39
CA LEU A 36 4.62 9.78 -6.18
C LEU A 36 5.10 11.00 -5.40
N PHE A 37 4.86 11.02 -4.09
CA PHE A 37 5.38 12.02 -3.16
C PHE A 37 6.25 11.37 -2.08
N VAL A 38 7.06 12.19 -1.39
CA VAL A 38 7.86 11.76 -0.24
C VAL A 38 7.09 12.17 1.02
N PRO A 39 6.51 11.22 1.78
CA PRO A 39 5.86 11.52 3.05
C PRO A 39 6.87 11.91 4.13
N ALA A 40 6.40 12.63 5.15
CA ALA A 40 7.22 13.06 6.28
C ALA A 40 6.72 12.47 7.59
N MET A 41 7.63 11.99 8.42
CA MET A 41 7.33 11.40 9.72
C MET A 41 6.67 12.42 10.65
N PRO A 42 5.61 12.04 11.39
CA PRO A 42 4.96 12.91 12.36
C PRO A 42 5.96 13.42 13.41
N ARG A 43 5.70 14.62 13.94
CA ARG A 43 6.52 15.31 14.96
C ARG A 43 7.92 15.74 14.50
N THR A 44 8.67 14.83 13.87
CA THR A 44 10.05 15.07 13.43
C THR A 44 10.11 15.79 12.10
N GLY A 45 9.12 15.59 11.22
CA GLY A 45 9.14 16.08 9.83
C GLY A 45 10.21 15.44 8.97
N LYS A 46 10.85 14.35 9.45
CA LYS A 46 11.88 13.65 8.70
C LYS A 46 11.24 12.95 7.51
N GLU A 47 11.74 13.20 6.31
CA GLU A 47 11.31 12.50 5.11
C GLU A 47 11.56 10.98 5.22
N MET A 48 10.58 10.21 4.75
CA MET A 48 10.72 8.77 4.59
C MET A 48 11.56 8.47 3.35
N SER A 49 12.31 7.37 3.35
CA SER A 49 13.04 6.94 2.15
C SER A 49 12.12 6.32 1.07
N VAL A 50 10.91 5.93 1.46
CA VAL A 50 9.90 5.33 0.57
C VAL A 50 9.07 6.44 -0.04
N ARG A 51 8.82 6.38 -1.35
CA ARG A 51 7.88 7.26 -2.03
C ARG A 51 6.52 6.60 -2.11
N MET A 52 5.45 7.39 -1.99
CA MET A 52 4.10 6.87 -1.89
C MET A 52 3.16 7.56 -2.88
N THR A 53 2.13 6.83 -3.29
CA THR A 53 0.89 7.37 -3.83
C THR A 53 -0.26 6.45 -3.42
N ASN A 54 -1.50 6.82 -3.70
CA ASN A 54 -2.67 6.02 -3.35
C ASN A 54 -3.67 5.97 -4.50
N CYS A 55 -4.55 4.97 -4.46
CA CYS A 55 -5.77 4.89 -5.25
C CYS A 55 -6.93 4.39 -4.37
N GLY A 56 -8.17 4.79 -4.69
CA GLY A 56 -9.37 4.51 -3.88
C GLY A 56 -10.12 5.77 -3.44
N SER A 57 -11.16 5.58 -2.63
CA SER A 57 -11.88 6.72 -2.01
C SER A 57 -11.04 7.40 -0.94
N LEU A 58 -10.08 6.68 -0.38
CA LEU A 58 -9.15 7.13 0.66
C LEU A 58 -7.72 6.78 0.27
N GLY A 59 -6.78 7.59 0.76
CA GLY A 59 -5.35 7.33 0.68
C GLY A 59 -4.69 7.60 2.02
N TRP A 60 -3.77 6.71 2.40
CA TRP A 60 -2.98 6.89 3.61
C TRP A 60 -1.91 7.95 3.35
N VAL A 61 -1.79 8.91 4.26
CA VAL A 61 -0.81 9.99 4.19
C VAL A 61 -0.22 10.26 5.57
N THR A 62 0.94 10.89 5.57
CA THR A 62 1.57 11.37 6.79
C THR A 62 2.36 12.64 6.56
N ASP A 63 2.27 13.53 7.53
CA ASP A 63 3.05 14.76 7.60
C ASP A 63 3.31 15.13 9.06
N LYS A 64 4.08 16.18 9.27
CA LYS A 64 4.52 16.62 10.60
C LYS A 64 3.35 17.16 11.44
N GLU A 65 2.42 17.86 10.79
CA GLU A 65 1.38 18.68 11.39
C GLU A 65 0.15 17.88 11.80
N LEU A 66 -0.34 17.03 10.90
CA LEU A 66 -1.59 16.28 11.01
C LEU A 66 -1.37 14.79 11.30
N GLY A 67 -0.13 14.30 11.16
CA GLY A 67 0.22 12.92 11.48
C GLY A 67 -0.33 11.90 10.47
N TYR A 68 -0.39 10.63 10.89
CA TYR A 68 -0.93 9.53 10.08
C TYR A 68 -2.44 9.62 9.97
N ARG A 69 -2.96 9.47 8.75
CA ARG A 69 -4.41 9.49 8.50
C ARG A 69 -4.75 8.95 7.12
N TYR A 70 -6.01 8.58 6.96
CA TYR A 70 -6.65 8.46 5.66
C TYR A 70 -7.29 9.79 5.27
N GLN A 71 -7.15 10.19 4.00
CA GLN A 71 -7.83 11.35 3.43
C GLN A 71 -8.27 11.10 1.98
N SER A 72 -9.24 11.86 1.48
CA SER A 72 -9.82 11.67 0.15
C SER A 72 -9.04 12.32 -1.00
N THR A 73 -8.02 13.13 -0.71
CA THR A 73 -7.26 13.88 -1.72
C THR A 73 -5.76 13.69 -1.59
N HIS A 74 -5.05 13.88 -2.69
CA HIS A 74 -3.59 13.83 -2.74
C HIS A 74 -2.98 15.05 -2.01
N PRO A 75 -1.97 14.87 -1.13
CA PRO A 75 -1.47 15.95 -0.27
C PRO A 75 -0.78 17.09 -1.03
N VAL A 76 -0.15 16.79 -2.18
CA VAL A 76 0.51 17.78 -3.03
C VAL A 76 -0.42 18.42 -4.07
N THR A 77 -1.17 17.64 -4.86
CA THR A 77 -2.02 18.17 -5.94
C THR A 77 -3.38 18.65 -5.45
N GLY A 78 -3.86 18.21 -4.28
CA GLY A 78 -5.19 18.52 -3.75
C GLY A 78 -6.35 17.82 -4.49
N THR A 79 -6.06 17.00 -5.50
CA THR A 79 -7.07 16.28 -6.30
C THR A 79 -7.50 14.99 -5.60
N PRO A 80 -8.71 14.46 -5.87
CA PRO A 80 -9.09 13.12 -5.44
C PRO A 80 -8.10 12.05 -5.92
N TRP A 81 -8.00 10.94 -5.17
CA TRP A 81 -7.22 9.79 -5.61
C TRP A 81 -7.89 9.09 -6.81
N PRO A 82 -7.10 8.53 -7.75
CA PRO A 82 -7.64 7.73 -8.85
C PRO A 82 -8.30 6.44 -8.32
N PRO A 83 -9.19 5.80 -9.09
CA PRO A 83 -9.82 4.55 -8.69
C PRO A 83 -8.81 3.41 -8.52
N ILE A 84 -9.13 2.44 -7.66
CA ILE A 84 -8.31 1.22 -7.49
C ILE A 84 -8.40 0.40 -8.79
N PRO A 85 -7.26 -0.04 -9.38
CA PRO A 85 -7.25 -0.90 -10.55
C PRO A 85 -8.09 -2.18 -10.39
N ASP A 86 -8.82 -2.57 -11.42
CA ASP A 86 -9.72 -3.74 -11.40
C ASP A 86 -9.00 -5.04 -11.04
N ILE A 87 -7.74 -5.20 -11.46
CA ILE A 87 -6.90 -6.36 -11.12
C ILE A 87 -6.75 -6.47 -9.59
N LEU A 88 -6.56 -5.36 -8.89
CA LEU A 88 -6.43 -5.35 -7.43
C LEU A 88 -7.77 -5.56 -6.74
N LEU A 89 -8.87 -5.05 -7.30
CA LEU A 89 -10.22 -5.31 -6.80
C LEU A 89 -10.62 -6.79 -6.96
N GLN A 90 -10.19 -7.44 -8.04
CA GLN A 90 -10.38 -8.88 -8.22
C GLN A 90 -9.53 -9.66 -7.23
N LEU A 91 -8.24 -9.33 -7.11
CA LEU A 91 -7.34 -9.96 -6.15
C LEU A 91 -7.88 -9.87 -4.72
N TRP A 92 -8.36 -8.69 -4.31
CA TRP A 92 -9.00 -8.50 -3.00
C TRP A 92 -10.13 -9.49 -2.79
N ARG A 93 -11.07 -9.60 -3.73
CA ARG A 93 -12.22 -10.52 -3.65
C ARG A 93 -11.77 -11.97 -3.52
N ASP A 94 -10.68 -12.35 -4.18
CA ASP A 94 -10.19 -13.72 -4.20
C ASP A 94 -9.48 -14.13 -2.90
N VAL A 95 -8.80 -13.19 -2.22
CA VAL A 95 -7.89 -13.54 -1.10
C VAL A 95 -8.30 -12.98 0.26
N SER A 96 -9.07 -11.88 0.32
CA SER A 96 -9.36 -11.19 1.58
C SER A 96 -10.30 -11.99 2.47
N ALA A 97 -11.26 -12.71 1.89
CA ALA A 97 -12.40 -13.29 2.60
C ALA A 97 -13.17 -12.26 3.46
N TYR A 98 -13.14 -10.99 3.06
CA TYR A 98 -13.81 -9.87 3.71
C TYR A 98 -14.97 -9.36 2.83
N PRO A 99 -16.16 -9.08 3.39
CA PRO A 99 -17.37 -8.85 2.61
C PRO A 99 -17.44 -7.50 1.89
N HIS A 100 -16.61 -6.52 2.26
CA HIS A 100 -16.62 -5.18 1.68
C HIS A 100 -15.41 -4.96 0.74
N PRO A 101 -15.55 -4.11 -0.29
CA PRO A 101 -14.41 -3.71 -1.12
C PRO A 101 -13.40 -2.87 -0.31
N PRO A 102 -12.13 -2.80 -0.73
CA PRO A 102 -11.16 -1.92 -0.11
C PRO A 102 -11.47 -0.46 -0.47
N GLU A 103 -11.32 0.44 0.50
CA GLU A 103 -11.50 1.88 0.31
C GLU A 103 -10.19 2.59 -0.07
N ALA A 104 -9.05 1.98 0.27
CA ALA A 104 -7.73 2.52 0.04
C ALA A 104 -6.77 1.46 -0.49
N CYS A 105 -5.88 1.87 -1.37
CA CYS A 105 -4.73 1.09 -1.81
C CYS A 105 -3.50 2.00 -1.86
N LEU A 106 -2.58 1.78 -0.91
CA LEU A 106 -1.30 2.46 -0.84
C LEU A 106 -0.29 1.81 -1.78
N VAL A 107 0.29 2.60 -2.67
CA VAL A 107 1.39 2.20 -3.56
C VAL A 107 2.69 2.71 -2.97
N ASN A 108 3.55 1.78 -2.55
CA ASN A 108 4.89 2.09 -2.07
C ASN A 108 5.93 1.84 -3.17
N PHE A 109 6.73 2.86 -3.48
CA PHE A 109 7.89 2.74 -4.36
C PHE A 109 9.18 2.74 -3.53
N TYR A 110 9.93 1.65 -3.64
CA TYR A 110 11.24 1.47 -2.99
C TYR A 110 12.36 1.64 -4.02
N SER A 111 13.24 2.61 -3.79
CA SER A 111 14.56 2.64 -4.45
C SER A 111 15.52 1.66 -3.76
N PRO A 112 16.72 1.40 -4.31
CA PRO A 112 17.66 0.42 -3.73
C PRO A 112 18.00 0.64 -2.24
N ASP A 113 18.01 1.90 -1.78
CA ASP A 113 18.33 2.25 -0.39
C ASP A 113 17.08 2.49 0.49
N ALA A 114 15.89 2.39 -0.09
CA ALA A 114 14.64 2.65 0.61
C ALA A 114 14.27 1.50 1.55
N LYS A 115 13.88 1.85 2.78
CA LYS A 115 13.43 0.87 3.78
C LYS A 115 12.25 1.39 4.57
N MET A 116 11.43 0.45 5.04
CA MET A 116 10.37 0.71 6.00
C MET A 116 10.72 0.03 7.32
N GLY A 117 10.61 0.78 8.43
CA GLY A 117 10.83 0.23 9.77
C GLY A 117 9.70 -0.70 10.20
N LEU A 118 9.90 -1.41 11.32
CA LEU A 118 8.81 -2.16 11.95
C LEU A 118 7.72 -1.18 12.40
N HIS A 119 6.49 -1.46 11.98
CA HIS A 119 5.29 -0.70 12.32
C HIS A 119 4.10 -1.64 12.40
N GLN A 120 2.97 -1.11 12.85
CA GLN A 120 1.68 -1.77 12.79
C GLN A 120 0.72 -0.88 12.02
N ASP A 121 -0.02 -1.46 11.09
CA ASP A 121 -1.15 -0.79 10.44
C ASP A 121 -2.29 -0.77 11.47
N ARG A 122 -2.56 0.42 12.01
CA ARG A 122 -3.53 0.65 13.09
C ARG A 122 -4.34 1.93 12.93
N ASP A 123 -4.31 2.50 11.73
CA ASP A 123 -5.03 3.74 11.41
C ASP A 123 -6.43 3.45 10.84
N GLU A 124 -6.75 2.18 10.62
CA GLU A 124 -8.04 1.67 10.16
C GLU A 124 -9.08 1.62 11.29
N ILE A 125 -10.35 1.82 10.94
CA ILE A 125 -11.47 1.71 11.89
C ILE A 125 -11.86 0.25 12.11
N ASP A 126 -11.91 -0.54 11.04
CA ASP A 126 -12.31 -1.95 11.09
C ASP A 126 -11.10 -2.89 11.01
N PHE A 127 -10.67 -3.38 12.17
CA PHE A 127 -9.57 -4.34 12.30
C PHE A 127 -9.93 -5.77 11.83
N SER A 128 -11.18 -6.03 11.45
CA SER A 128 -11.56 -7.31 10.83
C SER A 128 -11.24 -7.36 9.34
N ALA A 129 -11.04 -6.20 8.70
CA ALA A 129 -10.52 -6.12 7.34
C ALA A 129 -9.05 -6.55 7.30
N PRO A 130 -8.66 -7.48 6.41
CA PRO A 130 -7.25 -7.88 6.28
C PRO A 130 -6.46 -6.84 5.48
N VAL A 131 -5.14 -6.85 5.63
CA VAL A 131 -4.23 -6.18 4.70
C VAL A 131 -3.81 -7.16 3.61
N VAL A 132 -4.05 -6.79 2.35
CA VAL A 132 -3.57 -7.54 1.18
C VAL A 132 -2.38 -6.78 0.59
N SER A 133 -1.18 -7.34 0.72
CA SER A 133 0.05 -6.75 0.18
C SER A 133 0.49 -7.48 -1.10
N VAL A 134 0.78 -6.70 -2.14
CA VAL A 134 1.26 -7.18 -3.44
C VAL A 134 2.66 -6.63 -3.70
N SER A 135 3.62 -7.51 -3.97
CA SER A 135 4.99 -7.15 -4.32
C SER A 135 5.23 -7.32 -5.82
N LEU A 136 5.86 -6.33 -6.44
CA LEU A 136 6.25 -6.31 -7.86
C LEU A 136 7.67 -5.75 -7.99
N GLY A 137 8.48 -6.33 -8.86
CA GLY A 137 9.85 -5.86 -9.12
C GLY A 137 10.89 -6.58 -8.28
N ASP A 138 11.87 -5.82 -7.76
CA ASP A 138 13.00 -6.37 -7.02
C ASP A 138 12.58 -7.05 -5.72
N ASP A 139 13.30 -8.12 -5.36
CA ASP A 139 13.08 -8.84 -4.10
C ASP A 139 13.36 -7.94 -2.89
N CYS A 140 12.53 -8.05 -1.86
CA CYS A 140 12.70 -7.36 -0.59
C CYS A 140 12.63 -8.31 0.61
N LEU A 141 13.34 -7.97 1.69
CA LEU A 141 13.23 -8.71 2.95
C LEU A 141 12.04 -8.18 3.76
N PHE A 142 10.93 -8.92 3.74
CA PHE A 142 9.77 -8.63 4.59
C PHE A 142 9.95 -9.22 5.99
N ARG A 143 9.84 -8.38 7.02
CA ARG A 143 9.94 -8.80 8.43
C ARG A 143 8.57 -8.74 9.07
N VAL A 144 8.09 -9.89 9.55
CA VAL A 144 6.83 -10.00 10.30
C VAL A 144 7.11 -10.53 11.70
N GLY A 145 6.49 -9.91 12.70
CA GLY A 145 6.64 -10.25 14.10
C GLY A 145 5.30 -10.25 14.83
N GLN A 146 5.35 -10.48 16.13
CA GLN A 146 4.23 -10.32 17.04
C GLN A 146 4.57 -9.20 18.03
N THR A 147 3.55 -8.56 18.59
CA THR A 147 3.68 -7.59 19.69
C THR A 147 3.46 -8.25 21.03
#